data_AF-F9RP45-F1
#
_entry.id   AF-F9RP45-F1
#
_cell.length_a   1.000
_cell.length_b   1.000
_cell.length_c   1.000
_cell.angle_alpha   90.00
_cell.angle_beta   90.00
_cell.angle_gamma   90.00
#
_symmetry.space_group_name_H-M   'P 1'
#
loop_
_entity.id
_entity.type
_entity.pdbx_description
1 polymer ?
#
loop_
_entity_poly.entity_id
_entity_poly.type
_entity_poly.pdbx_seq_one_letter_code
_entity_poly.pdbx_strand_id
1 'polypeptide(L)'
;MNTLFNKDNSMVPERPDVDNEDVKDIFIKQAVEDLFAERDCGFTEHEKPMLIESLMRHWEEHCDEYELAKDFERDGWAVDYDFVTQLENACGYVNAALKAHIDEWANSNDIAPPYEIGTQLDIGVITGVSEYEPATYRVLVHGEPEHSTSRRLIKFEDARLQ
;
A
#
# COMPACT_ATOMS: atom_id res chain seq x y z
N MET A 1 -9.16 13.78 5.92
CA MET A 1 -9.52 12.36 6.10
C MET A 1 -10.53 12.27 7.22
N ASN A 2 -11.51 11.40 7.10
CA ASN A 2 -12.47 11.10 8.15
C ASN A 2 -11.82 10.19 9.18
N THR A 3 -12.11 10.42 10.45
CA THR A 3 -11.78 9.47 11.52
C THR A 3 -12.63 8.21 11.38
N LEU A 4 -11.99 7.04 11.42
CA LEU A 4 -12.68 5.75 11.32
C LEU A 4 -13.04 5.21 12.70
N PHE A 5 -14.12 4.42 12.74
CA PHE A 5 -14.61 3.77 13.94
C PHE A 5 -14.82 2.28 13.68
N ASN A 6 -14.63 1.47 14.71
CA ASN A 6 -14.94 0.06 14.68
C ASN A 6 -16.43 -0.19 15.00
N LYS A 7 -16.86 -1.45 14.94
CA LYS A 7 -18.25 -1.86 15.27
C LYS A 7 -18.69 -1.49 16.69
N ASP A 8 -17.75 -1.37 17.62
CA ASP A 8 -18.02 -0.96 19.01
C ASP A 8 -17.97 0.57 19.20
N ASN A 9 -17.92 1.34 18.11
CA ASN A 9 -17.85 2.79 18.09
C ASN A 9 -16.59 3.37 18.79
N SER A 10 -15.52 2.57 18.84
CA SER A 10 -14.19 3.00 19.27
C SER A 10 -13.40 3.51 18.07
N MET A 11 -12.58 4.53 18.29
CA MET A 11 -11.73 5.12 17.24
C MET A 11 -10.68 4.11 16.78
N VAL A 12 -10.54 3.98 15.47
CA VAL A 12 -9.56 3.10 14.82
C VAL A 12 -8.27 3.91 14.57
N PRO A 13 -7.07 3.33 14.76
CA PRO A 13 -5.81 3.96 14.36
C PRO A 13 -5.81 4.33 12.88
N GLU A 14 -4.98 5.29 12.48
CA GLU A 14 -4.82 5.64 11.07
C GLU A 14 -4.38 4.43 10.24
N ARG A 15 -4.81 4.38 8.97
CA ARG A 15 -4.40 3.34 8.04
C ARG A 15 -2.87 3.37 7.92
N PRO A 16 -2.17 2.21 7.92
CA PRO A 16 -0.78 2.15 7.54
C PRO A 16 -0.57 2.81 6.18
N ASP A 17 0.32 3.79 6.13
CA ASP A 17 0.56 4.61 4.95
C ASP A 17 2.08 4.74 4.71
N VAL A 18 2.48 4.75 3.44
CA VAL A 18 3.88 4.84 3.01
C VAL A 18 4.52 6.19 3.33
N ASP A 19 3.70 7.24 3.49
CA ASP A 19 4.15 8.58 3.85
C ASP A 19 4.49 8.71 5.35
N ASN A 20 4.11 7.72 6.17
CA ASN A 20 4.51 7.67 7.57
C ASN A 20 5.85 6.91 7.69
N GLU A 21 6.94 7.64 7.94
CA GLU A 21 8.29 7.08 8.01
C GLU A 21 8.43 5.92 9.02
N ASP A 22 7.78 6.00 10.19
CA ASP A 22 7.85 4.94 11.19
C ASP A 22 7.14 3.66 10.70
N VAL A 23 6.00 3.81 10.03
CA VAL A 23 5.28 2.68 9.42
C VAL A 23 6.07 2.10 8.25
N LYS A 24 6.63 2.98 7.40
CA LYS A 24 7.49 2.62 6.27
C LYS A 24 8.69 1.80 6.71
N ASP A 25 9.37 2.25 7.75
CA ASP A 25 10.52 1.55 8.34
C ASP A 25 10.16 0.13 8.82
N ILE A 26 8.99 -0.04 9.46
CA ILE A 26 8.53 -1.35 9.94
C ILE A 26 8.33 -2.33 8.78
N PHE A 27 7.53 -1.97 7.76
CA PHE A 27 7.22 -2.92 6.70
C PHE A 27 8.39 -3.12 5.73
N ILE A 28 9.25 -2.12 5.51
CA ILE A 28 10.47 -2.30 4.70
C ILE A 28 11.45 -3.25 5.41
N LYS A 29 11.66 -3.10 6.72
CA LYS A 29 12.49 -4.04 7.48
C LYS A 29 11.93 -5.46 7.41
N GLN A 30 10.63 -5.63 7.62
CA GLN A 30 9.97 -6.93 7.50
C GLN A 30 10.16 -7.53 6.10
N ALA A 31 9.91 -6.75 5.05
CA ALA A 31 10.09 -7.18 3.67
C ALA A 31 11.53 -7.62 3.35
N VAL A 32 12.53 -6.87 3.85
CA VAL A 32 13.94 -7.23 3.67
C VAL A 32 14.29 -8.49 4.47
N GLU A 33 13.77 -8.68 5.67
CA GLU A 33 13.95 -9.94 6.40
C GLU A 33 13.35 -11.13 5.63
N ASP A 34 12.14 -10.98 5.08
CA ASP A 34 11.48 -12.02 4.30
C ASP A 34 12.23 -12.34 2.99
N LEU A 35 12.71 -11.31 2.29
CA LEU A 35 13.56 -11.45 1.10
C LEU A 35 14.85 -12.23 1.41
N PHE A 36 15.50 -11.96 2.54
CA PHE A 36 16.74 -12.65 2.94
C PHE A 36 16.51 -14.06 3.48
N ALA A 37 15.28 -14.39 3.87
CA ALA A 37 14.90 -15.76 4.23
C ALA A 37 14.73 -16.68 3.00
N GLU A 38 14.59 -16.10 1.79
CA GLU A 38 14.52 -16.86 0.55
C GLU A 38 15.83 -17.54 0.20
N ARG A 39 15.73 -18.73 -0.40
CA ARG A 39 16.91 -19.51 -0.78
C ARG A 39 17.80 -18.80 -1.79
N ASP A 40 17.17 -18.08 -2.72
CA ASP A 40 17.83 -17.47 -3.88
C ASP A 40 17.75 -15.92 -3.79
N CYS A 41 18.08 -15.35 -2.63
CA CYS A 41 18.22 -13.89 -2.46
C CYS A 41 19.39 -13.36 -3.30
N GLY A 42 19.13 -12.36 -4.14
CA GLY A 42 20.14 -11.73 -5.00
C GLY A 42 21.10 -10.79 -4.28
N PHE A 43 20.82 -10.47 -3.01
CA PHE A 43 21.60 -9.57 -2.17
C PHE A 43 22.41 -10.35 -1.14
N THR A 44 23.55 -9.81 -0.74
CA THR A 44 24.40 -10.35 0.32
C THR A 44 24.04 -9.77 1.68
N GLU A 45 24.33 -10.50 2.77
CA GLU A 45 24.10 -10.02 4.15
C GLU A 45 24.79 -8.68 4.46
N HIS A 46 25.90 -8.38 3.77
CA HIS A 46 26.59 -7.11 3.94
C HIS A 46 25.83 -5.93 3.30
N GLU A 47 25.06 -6.19 2.25
CA GLU A 47 24.26 -5.18 1.53
C GLU A 47 22.92 -4.90 2.22
N LYS A 48 22.46 -5.77 3.12
CA LYS A 48 21.17 -5.66 3.81
C LYS A 48 20.91 -4.28 4.45
N PRO A 49 21.86 -3.68 5.22
CA PRO A 49 21.62 -2.37 5.81
C PRO A 49 21.50 -1.25 4.76
N MET A 50 22.32 -1.31 3.71
CA MET A 50 22.24 -0.37 2.59
C MET A 50 20.94 -0.55 1.80
N LEU A 51 20.45 -1.79 1.66
CA LEU A 51 19.20 -2.07 0.94
C LEU A 51 18.02 -1.42 1.66
N ILE A 52 17.96 -1.58 2.98
CA ILE A 52 16.94 -0.91 3.80
C ILE A 52 17.03 0.61 3.65
N GLU A 53 18.24 1.18 3.71
CA GLU A 53 18.43 2.63 3.58
C GLU A 53 17.96 3.17 2.22
N SER A 54 18.36 2.52 1.12
CA SER A 54 17.98 2.93 -0.24
C SER A 54 16.49 2.73 -0.51
N LEU A 55 15.89 1.62 -0.04
CA LEU A 55 14.44 1.42 -0.11
C LEU A 55 13.69 2.49 0.68
N MET A 56 14.10 2.78 1.92
CA MET A 56 13.48 3.84 2.72
C MET A 56 13.50 5.19 2.01
N ARG A 57 14.61 5.52 1.36
CA ARG A 57 14.83 6.80 0.69
C ARG A 57 14.06 6.94 -0.62
N HIS A 58 14.03 5.90 -1.45
CA HIS A 58 13.62 6.03 -2.85
C HIS A 58 12.40 5.20 -3.24
N TRP A 59 12.06 4.16 -2.48
CA TRP A 59 10.89 3.35 -2.80
C TRP A 59 9.61 4.13 -2.53
N GLU A 60 8.67 4.06 -3.45
CA GLU A 60 7.31 4.60 -3.34
C GLU A 60 6.32 3.55 -3.87
N GLU A 61 5.06 3.64 -3.43
CA GLU A 61 4.02 2.75 -3.95
C GLU A 61 3.89 2.95 -5.47
N HIS A 62 3.91 1.84 -6.23
CA HIS A 62 3.91 1.84 -7.70
C HIS A 62 5.13 2.49 -8.36
N CYS A 63 6.28 2.59 -7.68
CA CYS A 63 7.51 3.03 -8.32
C CYS A 63 7.89 2.14 -9.53
N ASP A 64 8.47 2.74 -10.55
CA ASP A 64 9.09 2.03 -11.67
C ASP A 64 10.48 1.53 -11.23
N GLU A 65 10.71 0.22 -11.24
CA GLU A 65 11.95 -0.38 -10.76
C GLU A 65 13.18 0.02 -11.59
N TYR A 66 13.00 0.40 -12.85
CA TYR A 66 14.10 0.92 -13.66
C TYR A 66 14.52 2.33 -13.21
N GLU A 67 13.55 3.19 -12.86
CA GLU A 67 13.87 4.50 -12.29
C GLU A 67 14.41 4.36 -10.86
N LEU A 68 13.84 3.46 -10.05
CA LEU A 68 14.35 3.14 -8.72
C LEU A 68 15.80 2.65 -8.76
N ALA A 69 16.16 1.82 -9.75
CA ALA A 69 17.53 1.37 -9.92
C ALA A 69 18.50 2.53 -10.17
N LYS A 70 18.10 3.59 -10.90
CA LYS A 70 18.95 4.77 -11.07
C LYS A 70 19.16 5.54 -9.77
N ASP A 71 18.15 5.58 -8.90
CA ASP A 71 18.30 6.19 -7.58
C ASP A 71 19.20 5.37 -6.66
N PHE A 72 19.16 4.04 -6.78
CA PHE A 72 20.12 3.16 -6.13
C PHE A 72 21.55 3.36 -6.68
N GLU A 73 21.72 3.57 -7.99
CA GLU A 73 23.03 3.92 -8.57
C GLU A 73 23.59 5.21 -7.92
N ARG A 74 22.73 6.20 -7.62
CA ARG A 74 23.13 7.43 -6.91
C ARG A 74 23.54 7.20 -5.45
N ASP A 75 22.98 6.17 -4.81
CA ASP A 75 23.38 5.70 -3.48
C ASP A 75 24.67 4.85 -3.51
N GLY A 76 25.22 4.57 -4.71
CA GLY A 76 26.49 3.87 -4.89
C GLY A 76 26.36 2.38 -5.19
N TRP A 77 25.15 1.89 -5.49
CA TRP A 77 24.94 0.51 -5.93
C TRP A 77 25.54 0.26 -7.30
N ALA A 78 26.11 -0.94 -7.50
CA ALA A 78 26.54 -1.39 -8.82
C ALA A 78 25.32 -1.91 -9.59
N VAL A 79 24.72 -1.04 -10.39
CA VAL A 79 23.50 -1.36 -11.13
C VAL A 79 23.84 -1.97 -12.49
N ASP A 80 23.41 -3.20 -12.70
CA ASP A 80 23.43 -3.87 -13.99
C ASP A 80 22.04 -4.42 -14.35
N TYR A 81 21.95 -5.23 -15.40
CA TYR A 81 20.68 -5.80 -15.83
C TYR A 81 20.08 -6.75 -14.77
N ASP A 82 20.92 -7.54 -14.10
CA ASP A 82 20.46 -8.51 -13.10
C ASP A 82 19.99 -7.78 -11.83
N PHE A 83 20.61 -6.65 -11.49
CA PHE A 83 20.20 -5.78 -10.38
C PHE A 83 18.74 -5.32 -10.49
N VAL A 84 18.27 -4.97 -11.69
CA VAL A 84 16.87 -4.54 -11.88
C VAL A 84 15.91 -5.68 -11.54
N THR A 85 16.21 -6.91 -11.96
CA THR A 85 15.40 -8.09 -11.59
C THR A 85 15.44 -8.39 -10.09
N GLN A 86 16.58 -8.17 -9.43
CA GLN A 86 16.67 -8.29 -7.97
C GLN A 86 15.81 -7.23 -7.26
N LEU A 87 15.77 -6.01 -7.81
CA LEU A 87 14.98 -4.91 -7.29
C LEU A 87 13.48 -5.11 -7.51
N GLU A 88 13.06 -5.64 -8.67
CA GLU A 88 11.67 -6.11 -8.90
C GLU A 88 11.23 -7.11 -7.82
N ASN A 89 12.10 -8.06 -7.48
CA ASN A 89 11.81 -9.02 -6.41
C ASN A 89 11.70 -8.32 -5.05
N ALA A 90 12.65 -7.45 -4.70
CA ALA A 90 12.62 -6.68 -3.46
C ALA A 90 11.34 -5.81 -3.34
N CYS A 91 10.97 -5.10 -4.40
CA CYS A 91 9.73 -4.33 -4.48
C CYS A 91 8.50 -5.21 -4.30
N GLY A 92 8.51 -6.44 -4.84
CA GLY A 92 7.48 -7.44 -4.60
C GLY A 92 7.28 -7.73 -3.10
N TYR A 93 8.37 -7.93 -2.35
CA TYR A 93 8.32 -8.13 -0.90
C TYR A 93 7.84 -6.89 -0.15
N VAL A 94 8.30 -5.69 -0.53
CA VAL A 94 7.86 -4.44 0.11
C VAL A 94 6.37 -4.22 -0.08
N ASN A 95 5.85 -4.41 -1.30
CA ASN A 95 4.42 -4.33 -1.60
C ASN A 95 3.62 -5.38 -0.82
N ALA A 96 4.12 -6.61 -0.72
CA ALA A 96 3.46 -7.68 0.03
C ALA A 96 3.40 -7.38 1.53
N ALA A 97 4.49 -6.86 2.10
CA ALA A 97 4.55 -6.47 3.51
C ALA A 97 3.59 -5.32 3.81
N LEU A 98 3.58 -4.25 2.99
CA LEU A 98 2.62 -3.15 3.13
C LEU A 98 1.18 -3.66 3.10
N LYS A 99 0.86 -4.51 2.12
CA LYS A 99 -0.47 -5.12 2.02
C LYS A 99 -0.83 -5.92 3.28
N ALA A 100 0.09 -6.75 3.77
CA ALA A 100 -0.13 -7.54 4.98
C ALA A 100 -0.40 -6.64 6.21
N HIS A 101 0.32 -5.53 6.34
CA HIS A 101 0.09 -4.56 7.42
C HIS A 101 -1.28 -3.87 7.31
N ILE A 102 -1.73 -3.51 6.10
CA ILE A 102 -3.06 -2.92 5.88
C ILE A 102 -4.17 -3.96 6.15
N ASP A 103 -3.98 -5.21 5.70
CA ASP A 103 -4.93 -6.30 5.94
C ASP A 103 -5.04 -6.59 7.45
N GLU A 104 -3.91 -6.68 8.16
CA GLU A 104 -3.89 -6.87 9.61
C GLU A 104 -4.53 -5.70 10.36
N TRP A 105 -4.22 -4.45 9.98
CA TRP A 105 -4.86 -3.27 10.54
C TRP A 105 -6.38 -3.33 10.41
N ALA A 106 -6.90 -3.68 9.24
CA ALA A 106 -8.34 -3.76 9.03
C ALA A 106 -8.98 -4.92 9.82
N ASN A 107 -8.35 -6.08 9.82
CA ASN A 107 -8.86 -7.28 10.50
C ASN A 107 -8.88 -7.10 12.03
N SER A 108 -7.80 -6.59 12.61
CA SER A 108 -7.67 -6.39 14.06
C SER A 108 -8.54 -5.26 14.61
N ASN A 109 -9.04 -4.37 13.75
CA ASN A 109 -9.85 -3.22 14.17
C ASN A 109 -11.33 -3.32 13.81
N ASP A 110 -11.81 -4.40 13.17
CA ASP A 110 -13.24 -4.58 12.87
C ASP A 110 -13.91 -3.32 12.24
N ILE A 111 -13.21 -2.71 11.26
CA ILE A 111 -13.54 -1.38 10.74
C ILE A 111 -14.94 -1.37 10.14
N ALA A 112 -15.79 -0.46 10.61
CA ALA A 112 -17.13 -0.26 10.06
C ALA A 112 -17.10 0.78 8.92
N PRO A 113 -17.81 0.55 7.80
CA PRO A 113 -17.97 1.57 6.76
C PRO A 113 -18.63 2.84 7.34
N PRO A 114 -18.05 4.04 7.16
CA PRO A 114 -18.65 5.29 7.63
C PRO A 114 -20.02 5.63 7.02
N TYR A 115 -20.32 5.09 5.83
CA TYR A 115 -21.50 5.41 5.04
C TYR A 115 -22.09 4.14 4.43
N GLU A 116 -23.41 4.13 4.24
CA GLU A 116 -24.13 2.99 3.69
C GLU A 116 -23.97 2.91 2.16
N ILE A 117 -24.18 1.70 1.60
CA ILE A 117 -24.27 1.51 0.16
C ILE A 117 -25.49 2.31 -0.36
N GLY A 118 -25.30 3.03 -1.47
CA GLY A 118 -26.29 3.97 -2.01
C GLY A 118 -26.04 5.43 -1.63
N THR A 119 -25.13 5.71 -0.69
CA THR A 119 -24.75 7.08 -0.32
C THR A 119 -24.14 7.83 -1.50
N GLN A 120 -24.55 9.09 -1.68
CA GLN A 120 -23.99 10.02 -2.66
C GLN A 120 -22.74 10.68 -2.07
N LEU A 121 -21.61 10.48 -2.75
CA LEU A 121 -20.36 11.19 -2.52
C LEU A 121 -20.22 12.31 -3.55
N ASP A 122 -19.31 13.23 -3.29
CA ASP A 122 -18.92 14.31 -4.20
C ASP A 122 -18.52 13.79 -5.61
N ILE A 123 -17.94 12.59 -5.67
CA ILE A 123 -17.46 11.95 -6.91
C ILE A 123 -18.39 10.90 -7.51
N GLY A 124 -19.42 10.42 -6.79
CA GLY A 124 -20.26 9.33 -7.29
C GLY A 124 -21.10 8.64 -6.22
N VAL A 125 -21.63 7.46 -6.52
CA VAL A 125 -22.50 6.68 -5.62
C VAL A 125 -21.78 5.45 -5.10
N ILE A 126 -21.82 5.20 -3.79
CA ILE A 126 -21.29 3.96 -3.21
C ILE A 126 -22.14 2.79 -3.70
N THR A 127 -21.51 1.82 -4.37
CA THR A 127 -22.18 0.62 -4.88
C THR A 127 -21.81 -0.66 -4.15
N GLY A 128 -20.80 -0.59 -3.27
CA GLY A 128 -20.33 -1.72 -2.49
C GLY A 128 -19.05 -1.39 -1.74
N VAL A 129 -18.55 -2.39 -1.02
CA VAL A 129 -17.22 -2.40 -0.39
C VAL A 129 -16.32 -3.30 -1.25
N SER A 130 -15.03 -2.97 -1.35
CA SER A 130 -14.05 -3.77 -2.07
C SER A 130 -13.80 -5.10 -1.37
N GLU A 131 -13.71 -6.19 -2.13
CA GLU A 131 -13.33 -7.52 -1.63
C GLU A 131 -11.80 -7.70 -1.58
N TYR A 132 -11.05 -6.81 -2.24
CA TYR A 132 -9.60 -6.93 -2.43
C TYR A 132 -8.79 -5.91 -1.62
N GLU A 133 -9.39 -4.74 -1.35
CA GLU A 133 -8.76 -3.66 -0.59
C GLU A 133 -9.55 -3.40 0.70
N PRO A 134 -8.93 -3.56 1.87
CA PRO A 134 -9.61 -3.34 3.13
C PRO A 134 -10.08 -1.90 3.32
N ALA A 135 -11.23 -1.75 3.96
CA ALA A 135 -11.84 -0.45 4.28
C ALA A 135 -11.91 0.50 3.06
N THR A 136 -12.32 -0.02 1.91
CA THR A 136 -12.38 0.71 0.64
C THR A 136 -13.74 0.55 -0.02
N TYR A 137 -14.38 1.64 -0.44
CA TYR A 137 -15.61 1.64 -1.21
C TYR A 137 -15.37 1.40 -2.69
N ARG A 138 -16.38 0.81 -3.34
CA ARG A 138 -16.53 0.75 -4.80
C ARG A 138 -17.55 1.79 -5.23
N VAL A 139 -17.12 2.84 -5.91
CA VAL A 139 -17.94 4.01 -6.27
C VAL A 139 -18.20 4.04 -7.78
N LEU A 140 -19.48 4.18 -8.16
CA LEU A 140 -19.86 4.52 -9.53
C LEU A 140 -19.75 6.04 -9.70
N VAL A 141 -18.81 6.49 -10.53
CA VAL A 141 -18.51 7.93 -10.71
C VAL A 141 -19.67 8.65 -11.40
N HIS A 142 -19.92 9.90 -11.01
CA HIS A 142 -20.94 10.74 -11.65
C HIS A 142 -20.72 10.83 -13.17
N GLY A 143 -21.78 10.59 -13.94
CA GLY A 143 -21.74 10.60 -15.40
C GLY A 143 -21.42 9.25 -16.06
N GLU A 144 -20.98 8.25 -15.30
CA GLU A 144 -20.86 6.88 -15.80
C GLU A 144 -22.26 6.23 -15.95
N PRO A 145 -22.46 5.37 -16.98
CA PRO A 145 -23.71 4.63 -17.11
C PRO A 145 -23.96 3.72 -15.89
N GLU A 146 -25.21 3.60 -15.45
CA GLU A 146 -25.58 2.76 -14.29
C GLU A 146 -25.15 1.29 -14.44
N HIS A 147 -25.14 0.78 -15.67
CA HIS A 147 -24.73 -0.58 -16.01
C HIS A 147 -23.22 -0.74 -16.20
N SER A 148 -22.44 0.33 -16.08
CA SER A 148 -20.98 0.26 -16.10
C SER A 148 -20.54 -0.66 -14.97
N THR A 149 -19.55 -1.52 -15.24
CA THR A 149 -18.91 -2.36 -14.22
C THR A 149 -17.68 -1.67 -13.61
N SER A 150 -17.23 -0.56 -14.20
CA SER A 150 -16.10 0.22 -13.71
C SER A 150 -16.45 0.88 -12.38
N ARG A 151 -15.60 0.71 -11.37
CA ARG A 151 -15.77 1.31 -10.06
C ARG A 151 -14.46 1.97 -9.65
N ARG A 152 -14.56 3.22 -9.21
CA ARG A 152 -13.44 3.88 -8.56
C ARG A 152 -13.34 3.39 -7.12
N LEU A 153 -12.13 3.03 -6.70
CA LEU A 153 -11.84 2.63 -5.34
C LEU A 153 -11.55 3.87 -4.49
N ILE A 154 -12.21 3.96 -3.34
CA ILE A 154 -12.13 5.12 -2.44
C ILE A 154 -12.01 4.61 -1.01
N LYS A 155 -10.87 4.87 -0.36
CA LYS A 155 -10.65 4.54 1.05
C LYS A 155 -11.76 5.16 1.92
N PHE A 156 -12.21 4.47 2.96
CA PHE A 156 -13.31 4.94 3.82
C PHE A 156 -13.05 6.34 4.41
N GLU A 157 -11.81 6.59 4.81
CA GLU A 157 -11.33 7.84 5.37
C GLU A 157 -11.26 8.98 4.33
N ASP A 158 -11.30 8.67 3.04
CA ASP A 158 -11.25 9.66 1.95
C ASP A 158 -12.63 9.99 1.38
N ALA A 159 -13.67 9.24 1.75
CA ALA A 159 -15.02 9.46 1.26
C ALA A 159 -15.59 10.82 1.72
N ARG A 160 -16.07 11.65 0.80
CA ARG A 160 -16.64 12.97 1.09
C ARG A 160 -18.08 13.03 0.58
N LEU A 161 -18.99 13.49 1.44
CA LEU A 161 -20.38 13.73 1.05
C LEU A 161 -20.46 14.93 0.09
N GLN A 162 -21.49 14.91 -0.77
CA GLN A 162 -21.83 16.00 -1.68
C GLN A 162 -22.36 17.24 -0.94
#